data_AF-A0A2V0P4K5-F1
#
_entry.id   AF-A0A2V0P4K5-F1
#
_cell.length_a   1.000
_cell.length_b   1.000
_cell.length_c   1.000
_cell.angle_alpha   90.00
_cell.angle_beta   90.00
_cell.angle_gamma   90.00
#
_symmetry.space_group_name_H-M   'P 1'
#
loop_
_entity.id
_entity.type
_entity.pdbx_description
1 polymer ?
#
loop_
_entity_poly.entity_id
_entity_poly.type
_entity_poly.pdbx_seq_one_letter_code
_entity_poly.pdbx_strand_id
1 'polypeptide(L)'
;MGKPVARLIQQLQDAVLAQQSAVTRLTAERAALRVRERAAALLCRQCAALVELSAAAAAARRQRRAAEHGSAVSTAAAAAAAAGGAAAGCSAAAELTTADDDGAAGRVGSAASIGSSGGGGSVPPAAAPRCGSAGGSGTEGGDSGGGGGVGAQLNVWQLATLVAQLRAANNDDSGGGGSGGGGGGSQNAPGATLAAPPLSWSPAAAARRLADPDAPGALATESLRALLRELAAAASCLLPRIRNAAPNAADALAQLSAHLSGVLEFIAALAFRGEGSSGGGGGSGTAVGLTPIVALVMSPLDGSDAAMPDERQWTWAVEQMQMDQEQEALVTALLDLWRARIDALNARRSQLLAAVEAHARSEAAAHESVLRALTEAQAEADVYSIVVILGLYGSVLSPVQVGTLMVSSWPYAPTLHGLQAVLAARRGAPGGGAGAAAQAGDGAGSGDGAGSGDGAGSGDGGGGSGGPGRRRRGRASV
;
A
#
# COMPACT_ATOMS: atom_id res chain seq x y z
N MET A 1 -74.24 8.75 12.48
CA MET A 1 -73.03 8.22 13.15
C MET A 1 -71.82 7.96 12.21
N GLY A 2 -71.89 8.20 10.89
CA GLY A 2 -70.79 7.81 9.97
C GLY A 2 -69.54 8.71 9.91
N LYS A 3 -69.69 10.03 10.12
CA LYS A 3 -68.56 10.99 10.06
C LYS A 3 -67.42 10.73 11.06
N PRO A 4 -67.65 10.40 12.34
CA PRO A 4 -66.56 10.13 13.28
C PRO A 4 -65.80 8.84 12.93
N VAL A 5 -66.49 7.82 12.43
CA VAL A 5 -65.87 6.54 12.04
C VAL A 5 -64.96 6.71 10.83
N ALA A 6 -65.39 7.46 9.80
CA ALA A 6 -64.56 7.74 8.62
C ALA A 6 -63.27 8.51 8.98
N ARG A 7 -63.35 9.47 9.90
CA ARG A 7 -62.18 10.22 10.37
C ARG A 7 -61.18 9.32 11.11
N LEU A 8 -61.68 8.42 11.95
CA LEU A 8 -60.84 7.47 12.66
C LEU A 8 -60.14 6.50 11.70
N ILE A 9 -60.85 6.00 10.67
CA ILE A 9 -60.27 5.13 9.65
C ILE A 9 -59.14 5.85 8.91
N GLN A 10 -59.36 7.10 8.48
CA GLN A 10 -58.31 7.88 7.81
C GLN A 10 -57.09 8.08 8.71
N GLN A 11 -57.29 8.43 9.98
CA GLN A 11 -56.19 8.60 10.94
C GLN A 11 -55.37 7.32 11.14
N LEU A 12 -56.04 6.16 11.18
CA LEU A 12 -55.36 4.87 11.28
C LEU A 12 -54.58 4.54 9.98
N GLN A 13 -55.15 4.84 8.81
CA GLN A 13 -54.45 4.67 7.52
C GLN A 13 -53.19 5.54 7.44
N ASP A 14 -53.30 6.81 7.80
CA ASP A 14 -52.16 7.74 7.81
C ASP A 14 -51.09 7.28 8.81
N ALA A 15 -51.49 6.79 9.99
CA ALA A 15 -50.58 6.26 10.99
C ALA A 15 -49.86 4.98 10.53
N VAL A 16 -50.57 4.08 9.85
CA VAL A 16 -49.97 2.85 9.27
C VAL A 16 -48.97 3.20 8.17
N LEU A 17 -49.31 4.13 7.26
CA LEU A 17 -48.40 4.60 6.22
C LEU A 17 -47.14 5.26 6.81
N ALA A 18 -47.32 6.09 7.85
CA ALA A 18 -46.22 6.69 8.58
C ALA A 18 -45.32 5.62 9.22
N GLN A 19 -45.90 4.61 9.88
CA GLN A 19 -45.13 3.50 10.48
C GLN A 19 -44.40 2.67 9.42
N GLN A 20 -45.02 2.37 8.28
CA GLN A 20 -44.39 1.64 7.18
C GLN A 20 -43.20 2.42 6.58
N SER A 21 -43.34 3.74 6.42
CA SER A 21 -42.24 4.59 5.96
C SER A 21 -41.08 4.62 6.97
N ALA A 22 -41.39 4.68 8.28
CA ALA A 22 -40.38 4.65 9.34
C ALA A 22 -39.65 3.29 9.41
N VAL A 23 -40.37 2.17 9.28
CA VAL A 23 -39.77 0.82 9.25
C VAL A 23 -38.88 0.66 8.03
N THR A 24 -39.32 1.12 6.85
CA THR A 24 -38.50 1.10 5.62
C THR A 24 -37.22 1.91 5.80
N ARG A 25 -37.32 3.12 6.38
CA ARG A 25 -36.15 3.97 6.68
C ARG A 25 -35.18 3.29 7.65
N LEU A 26 -35.66 2.79 8.78
CA LEU A 26 -34.82 2.12 9.78
C LEU A 26 -34.16 0.84 9.23
N THR A 27 -34.87 0.12 8.36
CA THR A 27 -34.31 -1.07 7.69
C THR A 27 -33.17 -0.69 6.74
N ALA A 28 -33.34 0.39 5.98
CA ALA A 28 -32.29 0.94 5.12
C ALA A 28 -31.08 1.46 5.93
N GLU A 29 -31.32 2.18 7.04
CA GLU A 29 -30.28 2.64 7.95
C GLU A 29 -29.49 1.46 8.55
N ARG A 30 -30.19 0.41 9.00
CA ARG A 30 -29.54 -0.80 9.52
C ARG A 30 -28.72 -1.52 8.46
N ALA A 31 -29.21 -1.58 7.21
CA ALA A 31 -28.44 -2.14 6.10
C ALA A 31 -27.17 -1.32 5.83
N ALA A 32 -27.26 0.01 5.83
CA ALA A 32 -26.12 0.90 5.65
C ALA A 32 -25.07 0.74 6.77
N LEU A 33 -25.50 0.62 8.02
CA LEU A 33 -24.60 0.39 9.16
C LEU A 33 -23.86 -0.95 9.03
N ARG A 34 -24.55 -2.04 8.62
CA ARG A 34 -23.89 -3.33 8.37
C ARG A 34 -22.84 -3.26 7.28
N VAL A 35 -23.09 -2.47 6.22
CA VAL A 35 -22.11 -2.27 5.14
C VAL A 35 -20.90 -1.49 5.65
N ARG A 36 -21.10 -0.45 6.48
CA ARG A 36 -20.00 0.30 7.11
C ARG A 36 -19.19 -0.57 8.06
N GLU A 37 -19.83 -1.39 8.88
CA GLU A 37 -19.17 -2.36 9.77
C GLU A 37 -18.29 -3.33 8.97
N ARG A 38 -18.80 -3.88 7.86
CA ARG A 38 -18.03 -4.73 6.94
C ARG A 38 -16.83 -3.99 6.35
N ALA A 39 -17.00 -2.75 5.91
CA ALA A 39 -15.90 -1.93 5.39
C ALA A 39 -14.82 -1.69 6.47
N ALA A 40 -15.22 -1.33 7.70
CA ALA A 40 -14.30 -1.14 8.81
C ALA A 40 -13.55 -2.42 9.18
N ALA A 41 -14.23 -3.57 9.19
CA ALA A 41 -13.61 -4.88 9.42
C ALA A 41 -12.56 -5.23 8.35
N LEU A 42 -12.83 -4.92 7.08
CA LEU A 42 -11.86 -5.08 6.00
C LEU A 42 -10.62 -4.20 6.21
N LEU A 43 -10.79 -2.92 6.55
CA LEU A 43 -9.68 -2.01 6.82
C LEU A 43 -8.86 -2.46 8.04
N CYS A 44 -9.51 -2.92 9.11
CA CYS A 44 -8.83 -3.48 10.28
C CYS A 44 -7.95 -4.67 9.92
N ARG A 45 -8.43 -5.53 9.03
CA ARG A 45 -7.66 -6.68 8.55
C ARG A 45 -6.46 -6.27 7.70
N GLN A 46 -6.62 -5.30 6.81
CA GLN A 46 -5.50 -4.77 6.04
C GLN A 46 -4.44 -4.13 6.96
N CYS A 47 -4.88 -3.42 8.00
CA CYS A 47 -3.96 -2.90 9.01
C CYS A 47 -3.20 -4.02 9.75
N ALA A 48 -3.88 -5.11 10.14
CA ALA A 48 -3.22 -6.26 10.76
C ALA A 48 -2.17 -6.90 9.83
N ALA A 49 -2.48 -7.05 8.54
CA ALA A 49 -1.55 -7.54 7.54
C ALA A 49 -0.33 -6.60 7.35
N LEU A 50 -0.52 -5.29 7.44
CA LEU A 50 0.59 -4.33 7.44
C LEU A 50 1.44 -4.42 8.72
N VAL A 51 0.83 -4.69 9.88
CA VAL A 51 1.60 -4.96 11.11
C VAL A 51 2.45 -6.23 10.96
N GLU A 52 1.91 -7.31 10.38
CA GLU A 52 2.67 -8.53 10.07
C GLU A 52 3.84 -8.24 9.09
N LEU A 53 3.58 -7.47 8.04
CA LEU A 53 4.59 -6.99 7.10
C LEU A 53 5.70 -6.22 7.82
N SER A 54 5.36 -5.32 8.74
CA SER A 54 6.34 -4.55 9.51
C SER A 54 7.25 -5.45 10.37
N ALA A 55 6.68 -6.48 10.99
CA ALA A 55 7.41 -7.45 11.81
C ALA A 55 8.33 -8.31 10.94
N ALA A 56 7.84 -8.77 9.78
CA ALA A 56 8.62 -9.54 8.81
C ALA A 56 9.76 -8.71 8.21
N ALA A 57 9.52 -7.44 7.87
CA ALA A 57 10.55 -6.52 7.38
C ALA A 57 11.63 -6.25 8.45
N ALA A 58 11.23 -6.07 9.71
CA ALA A 58 12.17 -5.92 10.82
C ALA A 58 13.02 -7.19 11.03
N ALA A 59 12.42 -8.38 10.90
CA ALA A 59 13.14 -9.64 10.96
C ALA A 59 14.15 -9.80 9.80
N ALA A 60 13.74 -9.48 8.58
CA ALA A 60 14.61 -9.53 7.40
C ALA A 60 15.81 -8.56 7.52
N ARG A 61 15.59 -7.34 8.02
CA ARG A 61 16.67 -6.38 8.30
C ARG A 61 17.66 -6.90 9.35
N ARG A 62 17.17 -7.55 10.43
CA ARG A 62 18.04 -8.18 11.44
C ARG A 62 18.87 -9.31 10.84
N GLN A 63 18.27 -10.17 10.02
CA GLN A 63 18.97 -11.25 9.34
C GLN A 63 20.06 -10.71 8.39
N ARG A 64 19.75 -9.65 7.62
CA ARG A 64 20.73 -9.00 6.74
C ARG A 64 21.91 -8.42 7.53
N ARG A 65 21.67 -7.66 8.61
CA ARG A 65 22.74 -7.14 9.47
C ARG A 65 23.60 -8.25 10.06
N ALA A 66 22.98 -9.35 10.51
CA ALA A 66 23.73 -10.50 11.01
C ALA A 66 24.61 -11.14 9.92
N ALA A 67 24.12 -11.24 8.69
CA ALA A 67 24.90 -11.74 7.55
C ALA A 67 26.04 -10.79 7.16
N GLU A 68 25.81 -9.48 7.16
CA GLU A 68 26.82 -8.44 6.89
C GLU A 68 27.91 -8.45 7.98
N HIS A 69 27.54 -8.52 9.25
CA HIS A 69 28.49 -8.67 10.36
C HIS A 69 29.25 -9.99 10.28
N GLY A 70 28.59 -11.10 9.98
CA GLY A 70 29.26 -12.40 9.80
C GLY A 70 30.26 -12.39 8.64
N SER A 71 29.89 -11.75 7.52
CA SER A 71 30.78 -11.55 6.38
C SER A 71 31.97 -10.66 6.74
N ALA A 72 31.75 -9.53 7.43
CA ALA A 72 32.80 -8.62 7.87
C ALA A 72 33.76 -9.28 8.88
N VAL A 73 33.24 -10.10 9.80
CA VAL A 73 34.07 -10.88 10.73
C VAL A 73 34.88 -11.94 9.99
N SER A 74 34.28 -12.63 9.01
CA SER A 74 34.99 -13.61 8.19
C SER A 74 36.09 -12.97 7.34
N THR A 75 35.85 -11.80 6.75
CA THR A 75 36.86 -11.08 5.95
C THR A 75 37.96 -10.51 6.85
N ALA A 76 37.62 -9.99 8.03
CA ALA A 76 38.62 -9.55 9.02
C ALA A 76 39.47 -10.72 9.53
N ALA A 77 38.87 -11.87 9.80
CA ALA A 77 39.59 -13.09 10.20
C ALA A 77 40.52 -13.61 9.10
N ALA A 78 40.07 -13.60 7.84
CA ALA A 78 40.90 -13.97 6.69
C ALA A 78 42.08 -13.00 6.51
N ALA A 79 41.85 -11.69 6.68
CA ALA A 79 42.91 -10.68 6.63
C ALA A 79 43.91 -10.84 7.77
N ALA A 80 43.46 -11.14 8.99
CA ALA A 80 44.32 -11.41 10.14
C ALA A 80 45.15 -12.70 9.94
N ALA A 81 44.56 -13.76 9.38
CA ALA A 81 45.27 -15.00 9.05
C ALA A 81 46.34 -14.77 7.96
N ALA A 82 46.02 -13.98 6.93
CA ALA A 82 46.98 -13.60 5.89
C ALA A 82 48.17 -12.77 6.45
N ALA A 83 47.88 -11.82 7.34
CA ALA A 83 48.92 -11.04 8.02
C ALA A 83 49.80 -11.90 8.94
N GLY A 84 49.20 -12.87 9.67
CA GLY A 84 49.94 -13.81 10.51
C GLY A 84 50.83 -14.78 9.71
N GLY A 85 50.36 -15.24 8.55
CA GLY A 85 51.15 -16.09 7.64
C GLY A 85 52.37 -15.38 7.05
N ALA A 86 52.25 -14.08 6.73
CA ALA A 86 53.37 -13.27 6.25
C ALA A 86 54.47 -13.08 7.33
N ALA A 87 54.10 -12.97 8.60
CA ALA A 87 55.06 -12.85 9.69
C ALA A 87 55.83 -14.17 9.96
N ALA A 88 55.17 -15.33 9.78
CA ALA A 88 55.80 -16.64 9.93
C ALA A 88 56.77 -16.98 8.78
N GLY A 89 56.55 -16.45 7.58
CA GLY A 89 57.43 -16.64 6.41
C GLY A 89 58.77 -15.90 6.48
N CYS A 90 58.90 -14.87 7.32
CA CYS A 90 60.15 -14.09 7.45
C CYS A 90 61.16 -14.69 8.44
N SER A 91 60.89 -15.83 9.08
CA SER A 91 61.84 -16.52 9.98
C SER A 91 62.51 -17.77 9.38
N ALA A 92 62.28 -18.09 8.09
CA ALA A 92 62.80 -19.31 7.46
C ALA A 92 63.89 -19.08 6.38
N ALA A 93 64.57 -17.92 6.40
CA ALA A 93 65.73 -17.63 5.56
C ALA A 93 67.00 -17.34 6.39
N ALA A 94 67.20 -18.06 7.49
CA ALA A 94 68.53 -18.28 8.06
C ALA A 94 68.94 -19.70 7.63
N GLU A 95 69.58 -19.79 6.46
CA GLU A 95 70.27 -20.99 6.02
C GLU A 95 71.27 -21.42 7.09
N LEU A 96 71.02 -22.61 7.60
CA LEU A 96 71.91 -23.44 8.39
C LEU A 96 73.04 -23.91 7.46
N THR A 97 74.15 -23.18 7.37
CA THR A 97 75.40 -23.68 6.81
C THR A 97 76.00 -24.68 7.80
N THR A 98 75.94 -25.96 7.48
CA THR A 98 76.74 -27.02 8.10
C THR A 98 78.19 -26.90 7.62
N ALA A 99 79.08 -26.45 8.49
CA ALA A 99 80.52 -26.62 8.34
C ALA A 99 81.04 -27.31 9.60
N ASP A 100 81.69 -28.44 9.40
CA ASP A 100 82.57 -29.11 10.37
C ASP A 100 83.69 -28.16 10.80
N ASP A 101 83.99 -28.11 12.10
CA ASP A 101 85.35 -27.95 12.59
C ASP A 101 85.46 -28.29 14.09
N ASP A 102 86.47 -29.10 14.40
CA ASP A 102 86.92 -29.54 15.71
C ASP A 102 87.54 -28.40 16.54
N GLY A 103 87.43 -28.48 17.88
CA GLY A 103 88.53 -28.07 18.76
C GLY A 103 88.33 -26.90 19.75
N ALA A 104 88.15 -27.27 21.02
CA ALA A 104 88.81 -26.74 22.24
C ALA A 104 88.76 -25.25 22.69
N ALA A 105 88.24 -25.10 23.92
CA ALA A 105 88.73 -24.31 25.08
C ALA A 105 88.37 -22.80 25.26
N GLY A 106 87.86 -22.48 26.47
CA GLY A 106 88.06 -21.21 27.20
C GLY A 106 86.84 -20.28 27.32
N ARG A 107 86.10 -20.26 28.44
CA ARG A 107 86.22 -19.37 29.64
C ARG A 107 85.74 -17.89 29.48
N VAL A 108 84.72 -17.57 30.30
CA VAL A 108 84.40 -16.31 31.07
C VAL A 108 84.08 -15.00 30.33
N GLY A 109 82.92 -14.42 30.68
CA GLY A 109 82.90 -13.04 31.23
C GLY A 109 82.05 -11.96 30.56
N SER A 110 80.96 -11.58 31.25
CA SER A 110 80.55 -10.20 31.61
C SER A 110 80.33 -9.08 30.57
N ALA A 111 79.07 -8.62 30.56
CA ALA A 111 78.57 -7.28 30.95
C ALA A 111 78.79 -6.00 30.10
N ALA A 112 77.79 -5.11 30.27
CA ALA A 112 77.64 -3.68 29.93
C ALA A 112 77.29 -3.36 28.46
N SER A 113 76.18 -2.69 28.10
CA SER A 113 75.51 -1.44 28.55
C SER A 113 76.21 -0.14 28.11
N ILE A 114 75.38 0.91 27.93
CA ILE A 114 75.67 2.32 27.57
C ILE A 114 75.62 2.55 26.04
N GLY A 115 74.89 3.51 25.47
CA GLY A 115 74.24 4.73 25.98
C GLY A 115 74.68 5.95 25.14
N SER A 116 73.98 7.07 25.31
CA SER A 116 74.31 8.45 24.84
C SER A 116 73.82 8.84 23.43
N SER A 117 72.81 9.72 23.31
CA SER A 117 72.85 11.21 23.36
C SER A 117 73.21 11.80 21.97
N GLY A 118 72.57 12.81 21.41
CA GLY A 118 71.91 14.00 21.97
C GLY A 118 72.65 15.22 21.39
N GLY A 119 71.99 16.08 20.61
CA GLY A 119 72.64 17.28 20.06
C GLY A 119 71.74 18.10 19.14
N GLY A 120 71.24 19.22 19.65
CA GLY A 120 70.51 20.23 18.90
C GLY A 120 71.41 21.32 18.30
N GLY A 121 70.84 22.14 17.43
CA GLY A 121 71.47 23.36 16.90
C GLY A 121 70.56 24.07 15.89
N SER A 122 70.25 25.32 16.16
CA SER A 122 69.23 26.15 15.51
C SER A 122 69.80 27.03 14.36
N VAL A 123 69.13 27.06 13.18
CA VAL A 123 68.45 28.20 12.45
C VAL A 123 69.20 29.57 12.29
N PRO A 124 68.98 30.50 11.29
CA PRO A 124 68.13 30.61 10.04
C PRO A 124 68.88 31.27 8.80
N PRO A 125 68.25 31.99 7.82
CA PRO A 125 66.99 31.81 7.04
C PRO A 125 67.17 31.98 5.50
N ALA A 126 66.19 31.55 4.69
CA ALA A 126 65.47 32.41 3.71
C ALA A 126 64.48 31.63 2.81
N ALA A 127 63.37 32.31 2.50
CA ALA A 127 62.39 32.12 1.42
C ALA A 127 61.28 31.05 1.56
N ALA A 128 60.05 31.55 1.59
CA ALA A 128 58.76 30.85 1.50
C ALA A 128 58.46 30.38 0.04
N PRO A 129 57.48 29.49 -0.23
CA PRO A 129 56.06 29.77 0.02
C PRO A 129 55.23 28.63 0.64
N ARG A 130 54.15 29.08 1.28
CA ARG A 130 53.00 28.40 1.87
C ARG A 130 52.50 27.14 1.13
N CYS A 131 52.36 26.06 1.88
CA CYS A 131 51.24 25.11 1.81
C CYS A 131 50.81 24.76 3.24
N GLY A 132 49.50 24.86 3.49
CA GLY A 132 48.91 24.77 4.83
C GLY A 132 49.02 23.38 5.46
N SER A 133 49.27 23.40 6.77
CA SER A 133 49.45 22.26 7.65
C SER A 133 48.27 21.31 7.71
N ALA A 134 48.57 20.02 7.61
CA ALA A 134 47.87 18.95 8.32
C ALA A 134 48.37 18.88 9.77
N GLY A 135 47.50 18.54 10.72
CA GLY A 135 47.90 18.23 12.09
C GLY A 135 46.80 18.45 13.12
N GLY A 136 45.85 17.51 13.20
CA GLY A 136 44.84 17.45 14.25
C GLY A 136 44.45 16.01 14.51
N SER A 137 45.25 15.30 15.30
CA SER A 137 44.91 13.98 15.86
C SER A 137 43.93 14.15 17.01
N GLY A 138 42.64 13.94 16.72
CA GLY A 138 41.59 13.82 17.74
C GLY A 138 41.04 12.39 17.70
N THR A 139 41.51 11.55 18.61
CA THR A 139 40.96 10.22 18.90
C THR A 139 39.77 10.37 19.85
N GLU A 140 38.57 10.61 19.31
CA GLU A 140 37.31 10.42 20.05
C GLU A 140 36.29 9.75 19.11
N GLY A 141 36.30 8.42 19.10
CA GLY A 141 35.31 7.60 18.43
C GLY A 141 34.00 7.63 19.21
N GLY A 142 33.15 8.61 18.90
CA GLY A 142 31.76 8.66 19.33
C GLY A 142 30.90 7.74 18.47
N ASP A 143 30.68 6.53 18.95
CA ASP A 143 29.89 5.48 18.29
C ASP A 143 28.37 5.70 18.51
N SER A 144 27.83 6.80 17.98
CA SER A 144 26.41 7.18 18.11
C SER A 144 25.68 7.29 16.77
N GLY A 145 26.09 6.49 15.77
CA GLY A 145 25.46 6.40 14.45
C GLY A 145 24.26 5.44 14.40
N GLY A 146 23.28 5.59 15.30
CA GLY A 146 22.13 4.69 15.43
C GLY A 146 20.78 5.27 14.99
N GLY A 147 20.73 6.29 14.14
CA GLY A 147 19.50 7.04 13.82
C GLY A 147 18.47 6.36 12.90
N GLY A 148 18.80 5.21 12.30
CA GLY A 148 17.99 4.57 11.25
C GLY A 148 16.70 3.87 11.69
N GLY A 149 16.30 3.95 12.97
CA GLY A 149 15.19 3.17 13.54
C GLY A 149 13.83 3.87 13.65
N VAL A 150 13.82 5.20 13.68
CA VAL A 150 12.63 5.96 14.13
C VAL A 150 11.48 5.90 13.12
N GLY A 151 11.77 6.01 11.82
CA GLY A 151 10.73 6.02 10.77
C GLY A 151 9.93 4.72 10.67
N ALA A 152 10.56 3.56 10.87
CA ALA A 152 9.86 2.29 10.83
C ALA A 152 8.99 2.05 12.09
N GLN A 153 9.43 2.56 13.26
CA GLN A 153 8.66 2.46 14.50
C GLN A 153 7.42 3.38 14.47
N LEU A 154 7.55 4.58 13.90
CA LEU A 154 6.44 5.51 13.70
C LEU A 154 5.28 4.86 12.93
N ASN A 155 5.57 4.15 11.83
CA ASN A 155 4.53 3.51 11.02
C ASN A 155 3.78 2.38 11.76
N VAL A 156 4.46 1.63 12.63
CA VAL A 156 3.82 0.56 13.42
C VAL A 156 2.90 1.14 14.49
N TRP A 157 3.33 2.19 15.18
CA TRP A 157 2.49 2.84 16.19
C TRP A 157 1.27 3.53 15.55
N GLN A 158 1.45 4.17 14.39
CA GLN A 158 0.36 4.73 13.60
C GLN A 158 -0.65 3.66 13.16
N LEU A 159 -0.18 2.50 12.68
CA LEU A 159 -1.06 1.37 12.34
C LEU A 159 -1.80 0.82 13.55
N ALA A 160 -1.14 0.66 14.70
CA ALA A 160 -1.80 0.21 15.93
C ALA A 160 -2.86 1.22 16.40
N THR A 161 -2.55 2.51 16.33
CA THR A 161 -3.46 3.61 16.65
C THR A 161 -4.65 3.63 15.70
N LEU A 162 -4.41 3.45 14.40
CA LEU A 162 -5.45 3.36 13.39
C LEU A 162 -6.38 2.17 13.64
N VAL A 163 -5.82 0.99 13.95
CA VAL A 163 -6.62 -0.20 14.33
C VAL A 163 -7.46 0.09 15.57
N ALA A 164 -6.90 0.73 16.59
CA ALA A 164 -7.65 1.10 17.79
C ALA A 164 -8.78 2.09 17.47
N GLN A 165 -8.53 3.09 16.63
CA GLN A 165 -9.53 4.07 16.21
C GLN A 165 -10.64 3.44 15.36
N LEU A 166 -10.30 2.56 14.43
CA LEU A 166 -11.30 1.83 13.63
C LEU A 166 -12.18 0.93 14.50
N ARG A 167 -11.60 0.29 15.54
CA ARG A 167 -12.36 -0.50 16.52
C ARG A 167 -13.24 0.38 17.40
N ALA A 168 -12.74 1.51 17.87
CA ALA A 168 -13.51 2.45 18.69
C ALA A 168 -14.70 3.03 17.91
N ALA A 169 -14.48 3.46 16.67
CA ALA A 169 -15.54 3.95 15.78
C ALA A 169 -16.65 2.89 15.55
N ASN A 170 -16.30 1.61 15.52
CA ASN A 170 -17.27 0.53 15.40
C ASN A 170 -18.08 0.30 16.69
N ASN A 171 -17.50 0.59 17.85
CA ASN A 171 -18.15 0.42 19.15
C ASN A 171 -19.10 1.59 19.48
N ASP A 172 -18.76 2.81 19.05
CA ASP A 172 -19.56 4.01 19.36
C ASP A 172 -20.92 4.02 18.63
N ASP A 173 -21.03 3.37 17.46
CA ASP A 173 -22.30 3.21 16.73
C ASP A 173 -23.24 2.14 17.37
N SER A 174 -22.73 1.33 18.31
CA SER A 174 -23.51 0.24 18.95
C SER A 174 -24.39 0.70 20.13
N GLY A 175 -24.39 1.99 20.46
CA GLY A 175 -25.42 2.60 21.30
C GLY A 175 -25.09 2.72 22.79
N GLY A 176 -24.90 3.96 23.24
CA GLY A 176 -25.04 4.40 24.63
C GLY A 176 -26.51 4.43 25.09
N GLY A 177 -27.26 3.36 24.82
CA GLY A 177 -28.68 3.25 25.12
C GLY A 177 -28.97 2.12 26.10
N GLY A 178 -28.94 2.42 27.40
CA GLY A 178 -29.68 1.66 28.40
C GLY A 178 -28.98 0.41 28.95
N SER A 179 -28.25 0.61 30.05
CA SER A 179 -28.08 -0.42 31.08
C SER A 179 -29.45 -0.75 31.69
N GLY A 180 -30.26 -1.55 31.00
CA GLY A 180 -31.51 -2.10 31.47
C GLY A 180 -31.40 -3.62 31.54
N GLY A 181 -31.19 -4.15 32.75
CA GLY A 181 -31.11 -5.58 32.99
C GLY A 181 -32.40 -6.32 32.62
N GLY A 182 -32.25 -7.49 32.02
CA GLY A 182 -33.36 -8.37 31.67
C GLY A 182 -32.87 -9.61 30.95
N GLY A 183 -32.41 -10.60 31.72
CA GLY A 183 -31.93 -11.88 31.21
C GLY A 183 -33.03 -12.64 30.48
N GLY A 184 -32.84 -12.86 29.19
CA GLY A 184 -33.63 -13.77 28.37
C GLY A 184 -32.68 -14.44 27.39
N GLY A 185 -32.29 -15.68 27.70
CA GLY A 185 -31.35 -16.47 26.91
C GLY A 185 -31.93 -16.81 25.53
N SER A 186 -31.69 -15.93 24.56
CA SER A 186 -31.76 -16.31 23.15
C SER A 186 -30.42 -16.93 22.78
N GLN A 187 -30.37 -18.26 22.81
CA GLN A 187 -29.31 -19.04 22.22
C GLN A 187 -29.35 -18.85 20.70
N ASN A 188 -28.85 -17.69 20.23
CA ASN A 188 -28.50 -17.56 18.82
C ASN A 188 -27.40 -18.60 18.57
N ALA A 189 -27.75 -19.57 17.73
CA ALA A 189 -26.85 -20.61 17.28
C ALA A 189 -25.48 -20.02 16.94
N PRO A 190 -24.36 -20.68 17.28
CA PRO A 190 -23.03 -20.22 16.92
C PRO A 190 -22.96 -20.13 15.40
N GLY A 191 -23.24 -18.93 14.89
CA GLY A 191 -23.22 -18.61 13.49
C GLY A 191 -21.81 -18.89 13.01
N ALA A 192 -21.70 -19.79 12.03
CA ALA A 192 -20.44 -20.09 11.37
C ALA A 192 -19.74 -18.75 11.07
N THR A 193 -18.65 -18.48 11.77
CA THR A 193 -17.78 -17.35 11.49
C THR A 193 -17.30 -17.55 10.07
N LEU A 194 -17.94 -16.86 9.11
CA LEU A 194 -17.54 -16.88 7.71
C LEU A 194 -16.05 -16.55 7.69
N ALA A 195 -15.24 -17.54 7.33
CA ALA A 195 -13.79 -17.39 7.29
C ALA A 195 -13.47 -16.18 6.42
N ALA A 196 -12.70 -15.23 6.96
CA ALA A 196 -12.42 -14.00 6.26
C ALA A 196 -11.74 -14.31 4.91
N PRO A 197 -12.21 -13.73 3.78
CA PRO A 197 -11.76 -14.11 2.43
C PRO A 197 -10.24 -13.93 2.28
N PRO A 198 -9.45 -14.82 1.68
CA PRO A 198 -7.99 -14.69 1.68
C PRO A 198 -7.51 -13.32 1.13
N LEU A 199 -6.39 -12.83 1.65
CA LEU A 199 -5.73 -11.63 1.09
C LEU A 199 -5.26 -11.94 -0.32
N SER A 200 -5.46 -11.03 -1.27
CA SER A 200 -4.95 -11.19 -2.64
C SER A 200 -3.45 -10.85 -2.78
N TRP A 201 -2.78 -10.49 -1.69
CA TRP A 201 -1.36 -10.12 -1.64
C TRP A 201 -0.67 -10.79 -0.45
N SER A 202 0.66 -10.97 -0.54
CA SER A 202 1.44 -11.64 0.50
C SER A 202 2.27 -10.65 1.35
N PRO A 203 1.99 -10.51 2.66
CA PRO A 203 2.85 -9.75 3.58
C PRO A 203 4.30 -10.21 3.56
N ALA A 204 4.55 -11.52 3.47
CA ALA A 204 5.91 -12.06 3.38
C ALA A 204 6.62 -11.64 2.09
N ALA A 205 5.93 -11.61 0.95
CA ALA A 205 6.52 -11.17 -0.31
C ALA A 205 6.82 -9.66 -0.32
N ALA A 206 5.89 -8.84 0.21
CA ALA A 206 6.13 -7.41 0.41
C ALA A 206 7.33 -7.15 1.35
N ALA A 207 7.50 -7.97 2.40
CA ALA A 207 8.63 -7.88 3.32
C ALA A 207 9.96 -8.20 2.63
N ARG A 208 9.98 -9.19 1.73
CA ARG A 208 11.18 -9.50 0.91
C ARG A 208 11.57 -8.31 0.03
N ARG A 209 10.60 -7.60 -0.57
CA ARG A 209 10.87 -6.38 -1.34
C ARG A 209 11.50 -5.27 -0.48
N LEU A 210 11.15 -5.18 0.80
CA LEU A 210 11.75 -4.23 1.74
C LEU A 210 13.16 -4.63 2.21
N ALA A 211 13.53 -5.90 2.10
CA ALA A 211 14.82 -6.40 2.58
C ALA A 211 15.97 -6.05 1.63
N ASP A 212 15.67 -5.91 0.34
CA ASP A 212 16.63 -5.61 -0.72
C ASP A 212 16.29 -4.26 -1.39
N PRO A 213 16.72 -3.13 -0.78
CA PRO A 213 16.51 -1.79 -1.32
C PRO A 213 17.28 -1.55 -2.62
N ASP A 214 18.32 -2.35 -2.87
CA ASP A 214 19.22 -2.24 -4.03
C ASP A 214 18.72 -3.12 -5.21
N ALA A 215 17.71 -3.96 -4.98
CA ALA A 215 17.12 -4.78 -6.02
C ALA A 215 16.66 -3.94 -7.22
N PRO A 216 16.86 -4.42 -8.46
CA PRO A 216 16.24 -3.82 -9.63
C PRO A 216 14.72 -3.77 -9.42
N GLY A 217 14.13 -2.58 -9.58
CA GLY A 217 12.75 -2.33 -9.18
C GLY A 217 12.60 -1.91 -7.72
N ALA A 218 13.63 -1.25 -7.14
CA ALA A 218 13.56 -0.53 -5.87
C ALA A 218 12.24 0.25 -5.74
N LEU A 219 11.79 0.51 -4.51
CA LEU A 219 10.49 1.10 -4.15
C LEU A 219 10.25 2.55 -4.62
N ALA A 220 10.59 2.86 -5.87
CA ALA A 220 10.53 4.16 -6.53
C ALA A 220 9.25 4.30 -7.38
N THR A 221 8.92 5.55 -7.70
CA THR A 221 7.77 5.91 -8.53
C THR A 221 7.81 5.25 -9.91
N GLU A 222 8.97 5.21 -10.57
CA GLU A 222 9.09 4.60 -11.91
C GLU A 222 8.87 3.08 -11.86
N SER A 223 9.32 2.40 -10.80
CA SER A 223 9.06 0.97 -10.62
C SER A 223 7.56 0.68 -10.44
N LEU A 224 6.84 1.51 -9.67
CA LEU A 224 5.38 1.38 -9.54
C LEU A 224 4.68 1.63 -10.88
N ARG A 225 5.11 2.66 -11.62
CA ARG A 225 4.60 2.98 -12.96
C ARG A 225 4.81 1.80 -13.91
N ALA A 226 6.00 1.21 -13.93
CA ALA A 226 6.31 0.03 -14.74
C ALA A 226 5.37 -1.15 -14.40
N LEU A 227 5.20 -1.47 -13.12
CA LEU A 227 4.30 -2.54 -12.67
C LEU A 227 2.84 -2.31 -13.09
N LEU A 228 2.36 -1.06 -13.00
CA LEU A 228 1.00 -0.72 -13.42
C LEU A 228 0.82 -0.77 -14.95
N ARG A 229 1.84 -0.38 -15.72
CA ARG A 229 1.86 -0.57 -17.17
C ARG A 229 1.83 -2.04 -17.55
N GLU A 230 2.63 -2.87 -16.87
CA GLU A 230 2.64 -4.33 -17.06
C GLU A 230 1.28 -4.94 -16.74
N LEU A 231 0.64 -4.52 -15.64
CA LEU A 231 -0.71 -4.98 -15.28
C LEU A 231 -1.74 -4.56 -16.35
N ALA A 232 -1.71 -3.32 -16.82
CA ALA A 232 -2.63 -2.84 -17.86
C ALA A 232 -2.43 -3.61 -19.19
N ALA A 233 -1.18 -3.81 -19.60
CA ALA A 233 -0.82 -4.60 -20.77
C ALA A 233 -1.32 -6.05 -20.64
N ALA A 234 -1.04 -6.71 -19.51
CA ALA A 234 -1.51 -8.07 -19.24
C ALA A 234 -3.04 -8.15 -19.23
N ALA A 235 -3.72 -7.23 -18.54
CA ALA A 235 -5.18 -7.19 -18.47
C ALA A 235 -5.81 -7.01 -19.86
N SER A 236 -5.24 -6.16 -20.73
CA SER A 236 -5.74 -5.95 -22.09
C SER A 236 -5.78 -7.24 -22.92
N CYS A 237 -4.81 -8.14 -22.72
CA CYS A 237 -4.74 -9.43 -23.40
C CYS A 237 -5.55 -10.54 -22.71
N LEU A 238 -5.59 -10.55 -21.37
CA LEU A 238 -6.20 -11.62 -20.59
C LEU A 238 -7.72 -11.47 -20.43
N LEU A 239 -8.23 -10.24 -20.30
CA LEU A 239 -9.67 -9.99 -20.10
C LEU A 239 -10.57 -10.58 -21.20
N PRO A 240 -10.26 -10.45 -22.51
CA PRO A 240 -11.06 -11.09 -23.55
C PRO A 240 -11.11 -12.61 -23.42
N ARG A 241 -10.04 -13.27 -22.94
CA ARG A 241 -9.99 -14.72 -22.75
C ARG A 241 -10.88 -15.14 -21.57
N ILE A 242 -10.84 -14.38 -20.48
CA ILE A 242 -11.64 -14.63 -19.28
C ILE A 242 -13.13 -14.42 -19.59
N ARG A 243 -13.49 -13.28 -20.20
CA ARG A 243 -14.89 -12.91 -20.49
C ARG A 243 -15.56 -13.83 -21.52
N ASN A 244 -14.81 -14.31 -22.51
CA ASN A 244 -15.32 -15.22 -23.53
C ASN A 244 -15.22 -16.71 -23.14
N ALA A 245 -14.90 -17.01 -21.87
CA ALA A 245 -14.74 -18.37 -21.36
C ALA A 245 -13.84 -19.24 -22.25
N ALA A 246 -12.70 -18.69 -22.69
CA ALA A 246 -11.72 -19.44 -23.48
C ALA A 246 -11.27 -20.72 -22.75
N PRO A 247 -10.79 -21.76 -23.45
CA PRO A 247 -10.39 -23.02 -22.81
C PRO A 247 -9.39 -22.89 -21.65
N ASN A 248 -8.61 -21.80 -21.63
CA ASN A 248 -7.65 -21.49 -20.58
C ASN A 248 -8.03 -20.23 -19.76
N ALA A 249 -9.32 -19.92 -19.62
CA ALA A 249 -9.80 -18.75 -18.87
C ALA A 249 -9.35 -18.79 -17.40
N ALA A 250 -9.29 -19.97 -16.78
CA ALA A 250 -8.80 -20.13 -15.40
C ALA A 250 -7.32 -19.75 -15.27
N ASP A 251 -6.46 -20.19 -16.20
CA ASP A 251 -5.04 -19.81 -16.23
C ASP A 251 -4.88 -18.31 -16.46
N ALA A 252 -5.69 -17.73 -17.35
CA ALA A 252 -5.69 -16.29 -17.60
C ALA A 252 -6.09 -15.50 -16.35
N LEU A 253 -7.07 -15.97 -15.59
CA LEU A 253 -7.47 -15.36 -14.32
C LEU A 253 -6.38 -15.47 -13.26
N ALA A 254 -5.71 -16.63 -13.16
CA ALA A 254 -4.60 -16.83 -12.24
C ALA A 254 -3.41 -15.91 -12.58
N GLN A 255 -3.08 -15.75 -13.87
CA GLN A 255 -2.05 -14.81 -14.33
C GLN A 255 -2.41 -13.35 -14.00
N LEU A 256 -3.65 -12.93 -14.27
CA LEU A 256 -4.10 -11.58 -13.94
C LEU A 256 -4.03 -11.33 -12.42
N SER A 257 -4.39 -12.33 -11.63
CA SER A 257 -4.32 -12.29 -10.16
C SER A 257 -2.87 -12.20 -9.67
N ALA A 258 -1.92 -12.90 -10.30
CA ALA A 258 -0.51 -12.82 -9.97
C ALA A 258 0.07 -11.42 -10.27
N HIS A 259 -0.28 -10.81 -11.41
CA HIS A 259 0.13 -9.44 -11.72
C HIS A 259 -0.44 -8.43 -10.71
N LEU A 260 -1.74 -8.56 -10.38
CA LEU A 260 -2.36 -7.71 -9.37
C LEU A 260 -1.71 -7.88 -7.99
N SER A 261 -1.45 -9.12 -7.58
CA SER A 261 -0.78 -9.44 -6.31
C SER A 261 0.58 -8.74 -6.22
N GLY A 262 1.39 -8.80 -7.28
CA GLY A 262 2.69 -8.13 -7.33
C GLY A 262 2.60 -6.60 -7.19
N VAL A 263 1.58 -5.97 -7.79
CA VAL A 263 1.31 -4.53 -7.62
C VAL A 263 0.92 -4.21 -6.17
N LEU A 264 0.02 -4.98 -5.58
CA LEU A 264 -0.45 -4.76 -4.20
C LEU A 264 0.67 -4.97 -3.17
N GLU A 265 1.52 -5.98 -3.36
CA GLU A 265 2.71 -6.19 -2.54
C GLU A 265 3.69 -5.02 -2.62
N PHE A 266 3.87 -4.44 -3.81
CA PHE A 266 4.71 -3.26 -3.99
C PHE A 266 4.11 -2.05 -3.26
N ILE A 267 2.80 -1.82 -3.41
CA ILE A 267 2.08 -0.73 -2.72
C ILE A 267 2.15 -0.91 -1.19
N ALA A 268 1.98 -2.13 -0.68
CA ALA A 268 2.11 -2.42 0.74
C ALA A 268 3.53 -2.13 1.25
N ALA A 269 4.56 -2.47 0.47
CA ALA A 269 5.94 -2.17 0.80
C ALA A 269 6.23 -0.66 0.82
N LEU A 270 5.57 0.15 -0.03
CA LEU A 270 5.72 1.62 -0.01
C LEU A 270 5.35 2.23 1.36
N ALA A 271 4.38 1.65 2.08
CA ALA A 271 4.00 2.12 3.42
C ALA A 271 5.14 2.05 4.45
N PHE A 272 6.20 1.28 4.17
CA PHE A 272 7.31 1.04 5.11
C PHE A 272 8.66 1.49 4.57
N ARG A 273 8.71 2.15 3.41
CA ARG A 273 9.96 2.61 2.78
C ARG A 273 10.72 3.59 3.68
N GLY A 274 10.01 4.39 4.50
CA GLY A 274 10.61 5.39 5.39
C GLY A 274 11.27 6.53 4.61
N GLU A 275 11.04 7.78 5.03
CA GLU A 275 11.59 8.96 4.36
C GLU A 275 13.13 9.07 4.47
N GLY A 276 13.77 8.24 5.30
CA GLY A 276 15.19 8.33 5.63
C GLY A 276 16.19 7.81 4.59
N SER A 277 15.76 7.29 3.44
CA SER A 277 16.68 6.75 2.42
C SER A 277 17.29 7.80 1.50
N SER A 278 16.99 9.09 1.66
CA SER A 278 17.58 10.18 0.86
C SER A 278 19.03 10.52 1.23
N GLY A 279 19.61 9.86 2.24
CA GLY A 279 20.90 10.24 2.85
C GLY A 279 22.19 9.94 2.06
N GLY A 280 22.16 9.66 0.75
CA GLY A 280 23.34 9.10 0.06
C GLY A 280 23.97 9.89 -1.11
N GLY A 281 23.23 10.74 -1.81
CA GLY A 281 23.72 11.32 -3.07
C GLY A 281 23.55 12.83 -3.08
N GLY A 282 24.64 13.58 -2.96
CA GLY A 282 24.70 15.04 -2.90
C GLY A 282 24.27 15.78 -4.17
N GLY A 283 23.09 15.46 -4.72
CA GLY A 283 22.51 16.10 -5.89
C GLY A 283 21.29 16.94 -5.52
N SER A 284 21.53 18.24 -5.31
CA SER A 284 20.57 19.35 -5.36
C SER A 284 19.30 19.22 -4.48
N GLY A 285 19.27 19.99 -3.39
CA GLY A 285 18.19 20.12 -2.39
C GLY A 285 16.85 20.62 -2.93
N THR A 286 16.24 19.85 -3.82
CA THR A 286 14.93 20.12 -4.40
C THR A 286 13.86 19.34 -3.64
N ALA A 287 13.09 20.08 -2.84
CA ALA A 287 11.74 19.83 -2.36
C ALA A 287 11.43 18.50 -1.65
N VAL A 288 10.66 18.59 -0.57
CA VAL A 288 9.88 17.49 0.00
C VAL A 288 9.13 16.79 -1.14
N GLY A 289 9.66 15.66 -1.59
CA GLY A 289 9.18 14.97 -2.78
C GLY A 289 7.79 14.39 -2.53
N LEU A 290 6.92 14.47 -3.53
CA LEU A 290 5.63 13.78 -3.50
C LEU A 290 5.86 12.28 -3.25
N THR A 291 5.00 11.65 -2.46
CA THR A 291 5.06 10.19 -2.30
C THR A 291 4.88 9.52 -3.67
N PRO A 292 5.48 8.33 -3.90
CA PRO A 292 5.36 7.65 -5.20
C PRO A 292 3.93 7.47 -5.68
N ILE A 293 2.99 7.24 -4.76
CA ILE A 293 1.56 7.12 -5.08
C ILE A 293 0.98 8.46 -5.55
N VAL A 294 1.27 9.56 -4.86
CA VAL A 294 0.79 10.88 -5.24
C VAL A 294 1.37 11.32 -6.59
N ALA A 295 2.68 11.13 -6.79
CA ALA A 295 3.34 11.43 -8.06
C ALA A 295 2.73 10.63 -9.23
N LEU A 296 2.37 9.37 -8.99
CA LEU A 296 1.73 8.51 -9.98
C LEU A 296 0.31 8.97 -10.34
N VAL A 297 -0.48 9.43 -9.36
CA VAL A 297 -1.84 9.92 -9.58
C VAL A 297 -1.87 11.23 -10.38
N MET A 298 -0.80 12.02 -10.31
CA MET A 298 -0.70 13.33 -10.96
C MET A 298 -0.15 13.29 -12.39
N SER A 299 0.19 12.12 -12.94
CA SER A 299 0.81 12.04 -14.27
C SER A 299 0.41 10.75 -15.00
N PRO A 300 0.30 10.77 -16.35
CA PRO A 300 0.09 9.56 -17.14
C PRO A 300 1.12 8.46 -16.85
N LEU A 301 0.68 7.20 -16.88
CA LEU A 301 1.53 6.04 -16.66
C LEU A 301 2.52 5.80 -17.80
N ASP A 302 2.22 6.29 -18.99
CA ASP A 302 3.08 6.19 -20.17
C ASP A 302 4.04 7.38 -20.33
N GLY A 303 3.98 8.37 -19.42
CA GLY A 303 4.80 9.57 -19.49
C GLY A 303 4.39 10.55 -20.59
N SER A 304 3.22 10.36 -21.20
CA SER A 304 2.67 11.32 -22.17
C SER A 304 2.26 12.65 -21.51
N ASP A 305 2.10 13.69 -22.32
CA ASP A 305 1.52 14.98 -21.93
C ASP A 305 -0.03 14.95 -21.99
N ALA A 306 -0.64 13.79 -21.80
CA ALA A 306 -2.09 13.64 -21.91
C ALA A 306 -2.82 14.46 -20.83
N ALA A 307 -3.85 15.21 -21.22
CA ALA A 307 -4.64 16.05 -20.32
C ALA A 307 -5.39 15.20 -19.29
N MET A 308 -5.40 15.64 -18.02
CA MET A 308 -6.03 14.92 -16.91
C MET A 308 -7.42 14.36 -17.27
N PRO A 309 -7.74 13.12 -16.83
CA PRO A 309 -8.98 12.44 -17.19
C PRO A 309 -10.18 13.25 -16.72
N ASP A 310 -11.13 13.46 -17.62
CA ASP A 310 -12.38 14.14 -17.31
C ASP A 310 -13.38 13.22 -16.57
N GLU A 311 -14.48 13.80 -16.11
CA GLU A 311 -15.53 13.05 -15.41
C GLU A 311 -16.13 11.93 -16.27
N ARG A 312 -16.18 12.10 -17.60
CA ARG A 312 -16.73 11.11 -18.53
C ARG A 312 -15.86 9.87 -18.61
N GLN A 313 -14.54 10.04 -18.66
CA GLN A 313 -13.60 8.92 -18.66
C GLN A 313 -13.72 8.09 -17.37
N TRP A 314 -13.79 8.74 -16.20
CA TRP A 314 -13.99 8.03 -14.94
C TRP A 314 -15.34 7.34 -14.87
N THR A 315 -16.41 8.00 -15.32
CA THR A 315 -17.76 7.42 -15.36
C THR A 315 -17.75 6.15 -16.20
N TRP A 316 -17.19 6.21 -17.40
CA TRP A 316 -17.07 5.05 -18.29
C TRP A 316 -16.26 3.93 -17.64
N ALA A 317 -15.10 4.23 -17.04
CA ALA A 317 -14.25 3.22 -16.43
C ALA A 317 -14.94 2.49 -15.25
N VAL A 318 -15.71 3.21 -14.44
CA VAL A 318 -16.49 2.63 -13.33
C VAL A 318 -17.66 1.79 -13.84
N GLU A 319 -18.34 2.20 -14.91
CA GLU A 319 -19.39 1.40 -15.58
C GLU A 319 -18.85 0.06 -16.08
N GLN A 320 -17.64 0.03 -16.64
CA GLN A 320 -17.05 -1.20 -17.17
C GLN A 320 -16.80 -2.25 -16.08
N MET A 321 -16.65 -1.87 -14.81
CA MET A 321 -16.44 -2.81 -13.71
C MET A 321 -17.67 -3.67 -13.39
N GLN A 322 -18.87 -3.25 -13.83
CA GLN A 322 -20.13 -3.97 -13.60
C GLN A 322 -20.28 -4.42 -12.14
N MET A 323 -20.05 -3.50 -11.19
CA MET A 323 -20.25 -3.79 -9.77
C MET A 323 -21.73 -4.06 -9.50
N ASP A 324 -22.02 -5.09 -8.72
CA ASP A 324 -23.37 -5.28 -8.19
C ASP A 324 -23.69 -4.23 -7.11
N GLN A 325 -24.96 -4.17 -6.70
CA GLN A 325 -25.42 -3.16 -5.74
C GLN A 325 -24.78 -3.32 -4.35
N GLU A 326 -24.53 -4.55 -3.90
CA GLU A 326 -23.94 -4.81 -2.59
C GLU A 326 -22.46 -4.41 -2.57
N GLN A 327 -21.73 -4.75 -3.63
CA GLN A 327 -20.35 -4.35 -3.85
C GLN A 327 -20.22 -2.83 -4.02
N GLU A 328 -21.08 -2.19 -4.81
CA GLU A 328 -21.08 -0.72 -4.95
C GLU A 328 -21.34 -0.02 -3.61
N ALA A 329 -22.26 -0.54 -2.80
CA ALA A 329 -22.51 -0.03 -1.45
C ALA A 329 -21.27 -0.19 -0.54
N LEU A 330 -20.57 -1.32 -0.63
CA LEU A 330 -19.35 -1.59 0.14
C LEU A 330 -18.18 -0.69 -0.28
N VAL A 331 -17.94 -0.54 -1.59
CA VAL A 331 -16.94 0.39 -2.14
C VAL A 331 -17.24 1.81 -1.69
N THR A 332 -18.51 2.22 -1.78
CA THR A 332 -18.96 3.54 -1.37
C THR A 332 -18.70 3.78 0.12
N ALA A 333 -19.07 2.85 1.00
CA ALA A 333 -18.81 2.97 2.43
C ALA A 333 -17.31 3.08 2.75
N LEU A 334 -16.47 2.31 2.05
CA LEU A 334 -15.02 2.35 2.21
C LEU A 334 -14.43 3.71 1.75
N LEU A 335 -14.91 4.26 0.64
CA LEU A 335 -14.49 5.58 0.14
C LEU A 335 -15.00 6.73 1.01
N ASP A 336 -16.21 6.63 1.58
CA ASP A 336 -16.75 7.61 2.51
C ASP A 336 -15.94 7.64 3.82
N LEU A 337 -15.58 6.47 4.36
CA LEU A 337 -14.65 6.35 5.50
C LEU A 337 -13.29 6.97 5.17
N TRP A 338 -12.77 6.65 3.97
CA TRP A 338 -11.50 7.18 3.52
C TRP A 338 -11.49 8.71 3.47
N ARG A 339 -12.51 9.27 2.81
CA ARG A 339 -12.68 10.72 2.65
C ARG A 339 -12.80 11.43 3.99
N ALA A 340 -13.69 10.94 4.88
CA ALA A 340 -13.88 11.54 6.19
C ALA A 340 -12.57 11.62 6.99
N ARG A 341 -11.73 10.59 6.91
CA ARG A 341 -10.43 10.57 7.57
C ARG A 341 -9.42 11.49 6.90
N ILE A 342 -9.32 11.49 5.58
CA ILE A 342 -8.41 12.39 4.85
C ILE A 342 -8.78 13.85 5.08
N ASP A 343 -10.07 14.20 5.13
CA ASP A 343 -10.53 15.55 5.44
C ASP A 343 -10.08 15.99 6.85
N ALA A 344 -10.20 15.10 7.85
CA ALA A 344 -9.72 15.38 9.21
C ALA A 344 -8.19 15.55 9.27
N LEU A 345 -7.43 14.71 8.55
CA LEU A 345 -5.97 14.82 8.48
C LEU A 345 -5.52 16.09 7.74
N ASN A 346 -6.21 16.47 6.67
CA ASN A 346 -5.95 17.72 5.95
C ASN A 346 -6.26 18.94 6.82
N ALA A 347 -7.35 18.92 7.60
CA ALA A 347 -7.65 19.98 8.57
C ALA A 347 -6.53 20.11 9.62
N ARG A 348 -6.06 18.99 10.18
CA ARG A 348 -4.91 18.96 11.09
C ARG A 348 -3.63 19.48 10.43
N ARG A 349 -3.36 19.10 9.18
CA ARG A 349 -2.21 19.57 8.41
C ARG A 349 -2.24 21.08 8.23
N SER A 350 -3.38 21.64 7.85
CA SER A 350 -3.57 23.09 7.71
C SER A 350 -3.35 23.83 9.03
N GLN A 351 -3.83 23.28 10.15
CA GLN A 351 -3.58 23.83 11.49
C GLN A 351 -2.08 23.81 11.86
N LEU A 352 -1.38 22.71 11.57
CA LEU A 352 0.05 22.59 11.81
C LEU A 352 0.86 23.55 10.94
N LEU A 353 0.52 23.71 9.66
CA LEU A 353 1.16 24.69 8.77
C LEU A 353 0.98 26.12 9.28
N ALA A 354 -0.23 26.50 9.70
CA ALA A 354 -0.47 27.80 10.33
C ALA A 354 0.35 27.98 11.63
N ALA A 355 0.52 26.90 12.41
CA ALA A 355 1.38 26.93 13.58
C ALA A 355 2.85 27.09 13.21
N VAL A 356 3.36 26.44 12.15
CA VAL A 356 4.74 26.63 11.66
C VAL A 356 4.99 28.10 11.32
N GLU A 357 4.06 28.74 10.62
CA GLU A 357 4.15 30.16 10.25
C GLU A 357 4.15 31.06 11.48
N ALA A 358 3.27 30.80 12.47
CA ALA A 358 3.23 31.55 13.72
C ALA A 358 4.52 31.40 14.55
N HIS A 359 5.15 30.23 14.50
CA HIS A 359 6.39 29.90 15.21
C HIS A 359 7.67 30.19 14.40
N ALA A 360 7.56 30.79 13.21
CA ALA A 360 8.73 31.07 12.36
C ALA A 360 9.76 32.01 13.01
N ARG A 361 9.39 32.71 14.10
CA ARG A 361 10.28 33.59 14.88
C ARG A 361 10.48 33.14 16.33
N SER A 362 9.93 32.00 16.73
CA SER A 362 9.99 31.51 18.11
C SER A 362 11.12 30.48 18.31
N GLU A 363 11.19 29.87 19.50
CA GLU A 363 12.21 28.90 19.89
C GLU A 363 12.30 27.73 18.90
N ALA A 364 13.54 27.41 18.50
CA ALA A 364 13.83 26.34 17.53
C ALA A 364 13.21 24.99 17.92
N ALA A 365 13.14 24.68 19.23
CA ALA A 365 12.53 23.46 19.74
C ALA A 365 11.02 23.35 19.45
N ALA A 366 10.28 24.47 19.58
CA ALA A 366 8.86 24.51 19.26
C ALA A 366 8.64 24.33 17.75
N HIS A 367 9.46 24.98 16.93
CA HIS A 367 9.42 24.83 15.47
C HIS A 367 9.68 23.38 15.04
N GLU A 368 10.73 22.74 15.59
CA GLU A 368 11.04 21.34 15.30
C GLU A 368 9.90 20.38 15.73
N SER A 369 9.29 20.64 16.89
CA SER A 369 8.15 19.83 17.36
C SER A 369 6.95 19.92 16.41
N VAL A 370 6.65 21.09 15.85
CA VAL A 370 5.53 21.25 14.91
C VAL A 370 5.86 20.59 13.57
N LEU A 371 7.09 20.72 13.07
CA LEU A 371 7.54 20.03 11.86
C LEU A 371 7.45 18.52 12.01
N ARG A 372 7.84 17.98 13.17
CA ARG A 372 7.69 16.55 13.48
C ARG A 372 6.22 16.12 13.42
N ALA A 373 5.31 16.87 14.05
CA ALA A 373 3.88 16.59 14.01
C ALA A 373 3.29 16.68 12.58
N LEU A 374 3.82 17.58 11.73
CA LEU A 374 3.44 17.70 10.33
C LEU A 374 3.86 16.47 9.52
N THR A 375 5.11 16.01 9.68
CA THR A 375 5.61 14.76 9.09
C THR A 375 4.79 13.56 9.55
N GLU A 376 4.47 13.47 10.84
CA GLU A 376 3.62 12.40 11.39
C GLU A 376 2.23 12.39 10.75
N ALA A 377 1.58 13.55 10.61
CA ALA A 377 0.26 13.65 9.98
C ALA A 377 0.29 13.28 8.49
N GLN A 378 1.38 13.61 7.78
CA GLN A 378 1.56 13.22 6.38
C GLN A 378 1.76 11.71 6.23
N ALA A 379 2.67 11.12 7.01
CA ALA A 379 2.87 9.67 7.05
C ALA A 379 1.58 8.92 7.40
N GLU A 380 0.79 9.45 8.33
CA GLU A 380 -0.51 8.90 8.70
C GLU A 380 -1.50 8.91 7.53
N ALA A 381 -1.57 10.00 6.76
CA ALA A 381 -2.42 10.10 5.58
C ALA A 381 -2.00 9.12 4.47
N ASP A 382 -0.70 8.94 4.27
CA ASP A 382 -0.14 8.02 3.27
C ASP A 382 -0.42 6.56 3.64
N VAL A 383 -0.13 6.17 4.89
CA VAL A 383 -0.43 4.81 5.39
C VAL A 383 -1.91 4.51 5.28
N TYR A 384 -2.77 5.44 5.67
CA TYR A 384 -4.22 5.25 5.61
C TYR A 384 -4.72 5.11 4.17
N SER A 385 -4.19 5.91 3.23
CA SER A 385 -4.50 5.76 1.80
C SER A 385 -4.08 4.38 1.28
N ILE A 386 -2.91 3.87 1.69
CA ILE A 386 -2.46 2.52 1.32
C ILE A 386 -3.38 1.44 1.88
N VAL A 387 -3.82 1.54 3.14
CA VAL A 387 -4.79 0.59 3.73
C VAL A 387 -6.07 0.52 2.90
N VAL A 388 -6.59 1.68 2.48
CA VAL A 388 -7.82 1.79 1.69
C VAL A 388 -7.61 1.23 0.27
N ILE A 389 -6.46 1.50 -0.37
CA ILE A 389 -6.08 0.94 -1.68
C ILE A 389 -6.00 -0.59 -1.60
N LEU A 390 -5.35 -1.15 -0.58
CA LEU A 390 -5.24 -2.60 -0.37
C LEU A 390 -6.60 -3.24 -0.08
N GLY A 391 -7.45 -2.58 0.70
CA GLY A 391 -8.81 -3.05 0.98
C GLY A 391 -9.68 -3.06 -0.27
N LEU A 392 -9.65 -1.97 -1.05
CA LEU A 392 -10.44 -1.83 -2.26
C LEU A 392 -9.99 -2.81 -3.36
N TYR A 393 -8.73 -2.74 -3.78
CA TYR A 393 -8.23 -3.52 -4.91
C TYR A 393 -7.83 -4.94 -4.54
N GLY A 394 -7.60 -5.21 -3.25
CA GLY A 394 -7.16 -6.52 -2.78
C GLY A 394 -8.20 -7.32 -2.01
N SER A 395 -9.39 -6.78 -1.75
CA SER A 395 -10.46 -7.52 -1.04
C SER A 395 -11.85 -7.25 -1.56
N VAL A 396 -12.17 -6.04 -2.01
CA VAL A 396 -13.53 -5.70 -2.48
C VAL A 396 -13.69 -5.97 -3.98
N LEU A 397 -12.74 -5.53 -4.79
CA LEU A 397 -12.79 -5.72 -6.25
C LEU A 397 -12.14 -7.04 -6.66
N SER A 398 -12.77 -7.74 -7.61
CA SER A 398 -12.16 -8.92 -8.21
C SER A 398 -10.99 -8.55 -9.13
N PRO A 399 -10.03 -9.46 -9.39
CA PRO A 399 -8.94 -9.22 -10.32
C PRO A 399 -9.42 -8.79 -11.72
N VAL A 400 -10.55 -9.33 -12.18
CA VAL A 400 -11.18 -8.96 -13.46
C VAL A 400 -11.64 -7.50 -13.42
N GLN A 401 -12.25 -7.05 -12.32
CA GLN A 401 -12.72 -5.67 -12.17
C GLN A 401 -11.55 -4.69 -12.07
N VAL A 402 -10.49 -5.03 -11.31
CA VAL A 402 -9.29 -4.19 -11.24
C VAL A 402 -8.60 -4.10 -12.60
N GLY A 403 -8.42 -5.22 -13.29
CA GLY A 403 -7.87 -5.21 -14.66
C GLY A 403 -8.73 -4.41 -15.63
N THR A 404 -10.06 -4.51 -15.52
CA THR A 404 -11.00 -3.73 -16.34
C THR A 404 -10.85 -2.24 -16.06
N LEU A 405 -10.80 -1.84 -14.80
CA LEU A 405 -10.61 -0.46 -14.38
C LEU A 405 -9.28 0.10 -14.90
N MET A 406 -8.19 -0.66 -14.79
CA MET A 406 -6.86 -0.29 -15.30
C MET A 406 -6.86 -0.05 -16.82
N VAL A 407 -7.47 -0.96 -17.59
CA VAL A 407 -7.55 -0.83 -19.06
C VAL A 407 -8.44 0.34 -19.45
N SER A 408 -9.55 0.54 -18.74
CA SER A 408 -10.49 1.60 -19.05
C SER A 408 -10.04 3.00 -18.60
N SER A 409 -9.15 3.11 -17.61
CA SER A 409 -8.59 4.38 -17.18
C SER A 409 -7.32 4.78 -17.94
N TRP A 410 -6.81 3.94 -18.84
CA TRP A 410 -5.55 4.20 -19.57
C TRP A 410 -5.56 5.57 -20.29
N PRO A 411 -4.49 6.37 -20.22
CA PRO A 411 -3.16 6.09 -19.65
C PRO A 411 -3.01 6.41 -18.15
N TYR A 412 -4.10 6.66 -17.43
CA TYR A 412 -4.05 7.04 -16.01
C TYR A 412 -4.18 5.83 -15.08
N ALA A 413 -3.50 5.91 -13.93
CA ALA A 413 -3.75 5.00 -12.84
C ALA A 413 -5.14 5.26 -12.22
N PRO A 414 -5.92 4.23 -11.88
CA PRO A 414 -7.15 4.38 -11.12
C PRO A 414 -6.90 5.13 -9.81
N THR A 415 -7.77 6.09 -9.51
CA THR A 415 -7.63 6.94 -8.31
C THR A 415 -8.84 6.77 -7.40
N LEU A 416 -8.63 6.83 -6.07
CA LEU A 416 -9.72 6.80 -5.09
C LEU A 416 -10.67 7.99 -5.29
N HIS A 417 -10.13 9.17 -5.61
CA HIS A 417 -10.92 10.39 -5.89
C HIS A 417 -11.82 10.23 -7.11
N GLY A 418 -11.30 9.70 -8.23
CA GLY A 418 -12.09 9.50 -9.45
C GLY A 418 -13.24 8.52 -9.23
N LEU A 419 -12.98 7.40 -8.54
CA LEU A 419 -14.02 6.43 -8.18
C LEU A 419 -15.06 7.04 -7.23
N GLN A 420 -14.62 7.78 -6.21
CA GLN A 420 -15.50 8.40 -5.22
C GLN A 420 -16.40 9.49 -5.84
N ALA A 421 -15.88 10.28 -6.78
CA ALA A 421 -16.65 11.29 -7.50
C ALA A 421 -17.79 10.66 -8.31
N VAL A 422 -17.50 9.62 -9.09
CA VAL A 422 -18.51 8.92 -9.91
C VAL A 422 -19.59 8.27 -9.04
N LEU A 423 -19.21 7.57 -7.97
CA LEU A 423 -20.17 6.91 -7.08
C LEU A 423 -21.00 7.92 -6.29
N ALA A 424 -20.43 9.06 -5.89
CA ALA A 424 -21.20 10.15 -5.28
C ALA A 424 -22.22 10.76 -6.25
N ALA A 425 -21.84 10.98 -7.52
CA ALA A 425 -22.74 11.50 -8.55
C ALA A 425 -23.92 10.56 -8.81
N ARG A 426 -23.68 9.24 -8.87
CA ARG A 426 -24.74 8.22 -9.01
C ARG A 426 -25.74 8.24 -7.86
N ARG A 427 -25.26 8.38 -6.61
CA ARG A 427 -26.14 8.48 -5.43
C ARG A 427 -27.01 9.74 -5.44
N GLY A 428 -26.50 10.85 -6.00
CA GLY A 428 -27.24 12.11 -6.10
C GLY A 428 -28.25 12.16 -7.24
N ALA A 429 -28.19 11.24 -8.21
CA ALA A 429 -29.08 11.26 -9.36
C ALA A 429 -30.52 10.86 -8.99
N PRO A 430 -31.54 11.68 -9.33
CA PRO A 430 -32.94 11.37 -9.05
C PRO A 430 -33.37 10.13 -9.82
N GLY A 431 -33.54 9.01 -9.12
CA GLY A 431 -33.96 7.72 -9.68
C GLY A 431 -33.02 6.55 -9.40
N GLY A 432 -31.78 6.80 -8.95
CA GLY A 432 -30.76 5.73 -8.77
C GLY A 432 -30.91 4.88 -7.49
N GLY A 433 -31.63 5.37 -6.47
CA GLY A 433 -31.54 4.79 -5.12
C GLY A 433 -32.64 3.83 -4.67
N ALA A 434 -33.81 3.80 -5.33
CA ALA A 434 -34.99 3.12 -4.76
C ALA A 434 -35.86 2.33 -5.74
N GLY A 435 -35.63 2.41 -7.05
CA GLY A 435 -36.52 1.83 -8.06
C GLY A 435 -36.34 0.34 -8.37
N ALA A 436 -35.15 -0.23 -8.13
CA ALA A 436 -34.83 -1.58 -8.63
C ALA A 436 -35.31 -2.73 -7.72
N ALA A 437 -35.51 -2.49 -6.42
CA ALA A 437 -35.91 -3.54 -5.48
C ALA A 437 -37.41 -3.90 -5.54
N ALA A 438 -38.26 -3.05 -6.15
CA ALA A 438 -39.71 -3.23 -6.15
C ALA A 438 -40.24 -4.06 -7.34
N GLN A 439 -39.41 -4.43 -8.33
CA GLN A 439 -39.88 -5.04 -9.59
C GLN A 439 -39.58 -6.54 -9.74
N ALA A 440 -39.01 -7.20 -8.73
CA ALA A 440 -38.72 -8.64 -8.78
C ALA A 440 -39.82 -9.55 -8.18
N GLY A 441 -40.97 -9.01 -7.75
CA GLY A 441 -41.95 -9.75 -6.94
C GLY A 441 -43.20 -10.31 -7.63
N ASP A 442 -43.76 -9.63 -8.64
CA ASP A 442 -45.16 -9.90 -9.06
C ASP A 442 -45.30 -10.54 -10.45
N GLY A 443 -44.34 -11.41 -10.81
CA GLY A 443 -44.31 -12.13 -12.09
C GLY A 443 -44.72 -13.60 -12.01
N ALA A 444 -45.45 -14.05 -10.99
CA ALA A 444 -46.04 -15.40 -10.98
C ALA A 444 -47.33 -15.41 -11.81
N GLY A 445 -47.16 -15.27 -13.12
CA GLY A 445 -48.22 -15.51 -14.10
C GLY A 445 -48.56 -17.00 -14.11
N SER A 446 -49.71 -17.32 -13.52
CA SER A 446 -50.43 -18.58 -13.66
C SER A 446 -50.69 -18.84 -15.15
N GLY A 447 -49.88 -19.70 -15.77
CA GLY A 447 -50.05 -20.17 -17.12
C GLY A 447 -50.59 -21.59 -17.13
N ASP A 448 -51.89 -21.73 -16.83
CA ASP A 448 -52.65 -22.93 -17.20
C ASP A 448 -52.78 -22.96 -18.72
N GLY A 449 -51.95 -23.77 -19.36
CA GLY A 449 -51.92 -23.99 -20.80
C GLY A 449 -51.92 -25.47 -21.12
N ALA A 450 -53.06 -26.12 -20.93
CA ALA A 450 -53.34 -27.43 -21.51
C ALA A 450 -53.33 -27.32 -23.05
N GLY A 451 -52.51 -28.12 -23.70
CA GLY A 451 -52.38 -28.13 -25.16
C GLY A 451 -51.73 -29.41 -25.65
N SER A 452 -52.49 -30.51 -25.63
CA SER A 452 -52.20 -31.70 -26.44
C SER A 452 -52.24 -31.32 -27.92
N GLY A 453 -51.21 -31.69 -28.66
CA GLY A 453 -51.11 -31.44 -30.09
C GLY A 453 -50.05 -32.32 -30.72
N ASP A 454 -50.42 -33.57 -30.97
CA ASP A 454 -49.74 -34.45 -31.91
C ASP A 454 -49.69 -33.78 -33.29
N GLY A 455 -48.50 -33.69 -33.87
CA GLY A 455 -48.31 -33.01 -35.15
C GLY A 455 -46.96 -33.34 -35.77
N ALA A 456 -46.84 -34.57 -36.28
CA ALA A 456 -45.81 -34.93 -37.24
C ALA A 456 -45.92 -34.03 -38.48
N GLY A 457 -44.80 -33.42 -38.88
CA GLY A 457 -44.75 -32.54 -40.04
C GLY A 457 -43.32 -32.36 -40.52
N SER A 458 -42.85 -33.31 -41.34
CA SER A 458 -41.68 -33.16 -42.20
C SER A 458 -41.88 -32.01 -43.18
N GLY A 459 -40.86 -31.17 -43.36
CA GLY A 459 -40.90 -30.06 -44.29
C GLY A 459 -39.50 -29.59 -44.67
N ASP A 460 -38.96 -30.21 -45.71
CA ASP A 460 -37.87 -29.69 -46.54
C ASP A 460 -38.26 -28.36 -47.22
N GLY A 461 -37.27 -27.50 -47.44
CA GLY A 461 -37.37 -26.31 -48.30
C GLY A 461 -36.54 -25.16 -47.74
N GLY A 462 -35.37 -24.86 -48.29
CA GLY A 462 -35.24 -24.01 -49.48
C GLY A 462 -35.03 -22.56 -49.04
N GLY A 463 -33.80 -22.03 -49.07
CA GLY A 463 -33.33 -21.30 -50.24
C GLY A 463 -33.84 -19.84 -50.21
N GLY A 464 -33.00 -18.90 -49.79
CA GLY A 464 -33.42 -17.50 -49.65
C GLY A 464 -32.26 -16.53 -49.45
N SER A 465 -31.48 -16.33 -50.51
CA SER A 465 -30.48 -15.28 -50.69
C SER A 465 -31.13 -13.89 -50.86
N GLY A 466 -30.69 -12.90 -50.08
CA GLY A 466 -30.96 -11.47 -50.28
C GLY A 466 -30.76 -10.69 -48.97
N GLY A 467 -29.97 -9.63 -48.86
CA GLY A 467 -29.35 -8.77 -49.84
C GLY A 467 -28.34 -7.81 -49.16
N PRO A 468 -27.90 -6.75 -49.87
CA PRO A 468 -26.63 -6.08 -49.62
C PRO A 468 -26.74 -4.89 -48.66
N GLY A 469 -25.67 -4.65 -47.89
CA GLY A 469 -25.58 -3.52 -46.96
C GLY A 469 -24.17 -2.99 -46.77
N ARG A 470 -23.44 -2.72 -47.86
CA ARG A 470 -22.20 -1.93 -47.81
C ARG A 470 -22.54 -0.49 -47.42
N ARG A 471 -22.11 -0.04 -46.23
CA ARG A 471 -21.82 1.37 -45.96
C ARG A 471 -20.38 1.53 -45.52
N ARG A 472 -19.54 1.84 -46.51
CA ARG A 472 -18.27 2.59 -46.34
C ARG A 472 -18.57 3.89 -45.60
N ARG A 473 -17.85 4.17 -44.51
CA ARG A 473 -17.60 5.55 -44.07
C ARG A 473 -16.11 5.84 -44.13
N GLY A 474 -15.78 6.70 -45.09
CA GLY A 474 -14.93 7.88 -44.94
C GLY A 474 -13.74 7.81 -44.00
N ARG A 475 -12.58 7.57 -44.62
CA ARG A 475 -11.27 8.08 -44.23
C ARG A 475 -11.32 9.61 -44.32
N ALA A 476 -11.06 10.32 -43.24
CA ALA A 476 -10.67 11.73 -43.27
C ALA A 476 -9.25 11.81 -42.70
N SER A 477 -8.32 12.11 -43.58
CA SER A 477 -6.96 12.52 -43.30
C SER A 477 -6.91 14.04 -43.50
N VAL A 478 -6.69 14.79 -42.43
CA VAL A 478 -5.66 15.83 -42.27
C VAL A 478 -5.29 15.84 -40.80
#